data_AF-A0AA36HYL1-F1
#
_entry.id   AF-A0AA36HYL1-F1
#
_cell.length_a   1.000
_cell.length_b   1.000
_cell.length_c   1.000
_cell.angle_alpha   90.00
_cell.angle_beta   90.00
_cell.angle_gamma   90.00
#
_symmetry.space_group_name_H-M   'P 1'
#
loop_
_entity.id
_entity.type
_entity.pdbx_description
1 polymer ?
#
loop_
_entity_poly.entity_id
_entity_poly.type
_entity_poly.pdbx_seq_one_letter_code
_entity_poly.pdbx_strand_id
1 'polypeptide(L)'
;MHVAIPPEKWTQSVYSTPDSCLAKAEAEKLSSMSFDPSFFSSAYRQCIGRGHSHKDCVSSLPAVDTKLTPAGPLATPANSAEMASAVACISENGGDIDKCTSHFDALSKLAGYKEEEKKSSMQKGSEFASKAGWKMLALPVAYVGLKFIKIK
;
A
#
# COMPACT_ATOMS: atom_id res chain seq x y z
N MET A 1 15.75 16.76 -13.06
CA MET A 1 16.11 16.26 -14.41
C MET A 1 14.97 15.36 -14.87
N HIS A 2 14.18 15.75 -15.87
CA HIS A 2 13.14 14.88 -16.43
C HIS A 2 13.75 14.15 -17.64
N VAL A 3 13.87 12.84 -17.55
CA VAL A 3 14.37 11.99 -18.64
C VAL A 3 13.16 11.40 -19.34
N ALA A 4 13.11 11.49 -20.67
CA ALA A 4 12.04 10.89 -21.46
C ALA A 4 12.06 9.37 -21.30
N ILE A 5 10.89 8.77 -21.06
CA ILE A 5 10.73 7.31 -21.00
C ILE A 5 10.52 6.81 -22.42
N PRO A 6 11.43 5.97 -22.96
CA PRO A 6 11.30 5.49 -24.32
C PRO A 6 10.18 4.44 -24.42
N PRO A 7 9.56 4.25 -25.61
CA PRO A 7 8.38 3.40 -25.79
C PRO A 7 8.53 1.98 -25.27
N GLU A 8 9.71 1.38 -25.39
CA GLU A 8 10.00 0.03 -24.90
C GLU A 8 9.91 -0.12 -23.37
N LYS A 9 9.88 0.99 -22.63
CA LYS A 9 9.73 1.02 -21.16
C LYS A 9 8.34 1.48 -20.70
N TRP A 10 7.41 1.77 -21.61
CA TRP A 10 6.09 2.28 -21.23
C TRP A 10 5.30 1.28 -20.37
N THR A 11 5.29 0.00 -20.72
CA THR A 11 4.59 -1.02 -19.90
C THR A 11 5.14 -1.08 -18.48
N GLN A 12 6.47 -1.01 -18.31
CA GLN A 12 7.09 -0.95 -16.99
C GLN A 12 6.69 0.32 -16.24
N SER A 13 6.65 1.46 -16.95
CA SER A 13 6.30 2.76 -16.35
C SER A 13 4.86 2.81 -15.83
N VAL A 14 3.92 2.08 -16.44
CA VAL A 14 2.51 2.01 -15.99
C VAL A 14 2.38 1.30 -14.64
N TYR A 15 3.24 0.32 -14.35
CA TYR A 15 3.21 -0.46 -13.10
C TYR A 15 4.30 -0.03 -12.10
N SER A 16 4.89 1.15 -12.30
CA SER A 16 5.90 1.71 -11.40
C SER A 16 5.58 3.17 -11.08
N THR A 17 5.97 3.63 -9.90
CA THR A 17 5.85 5.05 -9.53
C THR A 17 7.23 5.68 -9.51
N PRO A 18 7.49 6.74 -10.30
CA PRO A 18 8.76 7.46 -10.24
C PRO A 18 9.04 7.98 -8.83
N ASP A 19 10.30 7.90 -8.39
CA ASP A 19 10.69 8.34 -7.04
C ASP A 19 10.53 9.84 -6.81
N SER A 20 10.50 10.63 -7.87
CA SER A 20 10.22 12.06 -7.81
C SER A 20 8.74 12.40 -7.57
N CYS A 21 7.84 11.41 -7.57
CA CYS A 21 6.43 11.64 -7.28
C CYS A 21 6.21 11.70 -5.78
N LEU A 22 5.66 12.82 -5.27
CA LEU A 22 5.30 12.99 -3.87
C LEU A 22 4.02 12.23 -3.50
N ALA A 23 3.15 11.96 -4.48
CA ALA A 23 1.93 11.19 -4.32
C ALA A 23 2.06 9.85 -5.05
N LYS A 24 2.77 8.90 -4.43
CA LYS A 24 2.98 7.57 -5.01
C LYS A 24 1.72 6.72 -4.87
N ALA A 25 1.35 6.04 -5.95
CA ALA A 25 0.42 4.93 -5.88
C ALA A 25 1.09 3.70 -5.24
N GLU A 26 0.29 2.78 -4.69
CA GLU A 26 0.79 1.51 -4.15
C GLU A 26 1.16 0.56 -5.30
N ALA A 27 2.42 0.61 -5.75
CA ALA A 27 2.89 -0.11 -6.95
C ALA A 27 2.56 -1.61 -6.93
N GLU A 28 2.67 -2.26 -5.77
CA GLU A 28 2.33 -3.68 -5.59
C GLU A 28 0.86 -4.00 -5.86
N LYS A 29 -0.05 -3.03 -5.66
CA LYS A 29 -1.50 -3.19 -5.83
C LYS A 29 -2.00 -2.69 -7.18
N LEU A 30 -1.16 -2.03 -8.00
CA LEU A 30 -1.56 -1.53 -9.32
C LEU A 30 -2.10 -2.64 -10.23
N SER A 31 -1.58 -3.85 -10.11
CA SER A 31 -2.05 -5.03 -10.86
C SER A 31 -3.45 -5.51 -10.45
N SER A 32 -3.92 -5.14 -9.25
CA SER A 32 -5.25 -5.50 -8.72
C SER A 32 -6.33 -4.45 -8.98
N MET A 33 -5.95 -3.31 -9.56
CA MET A 33 -6.87 -2.25 -9.94
C MET A 33 -7.80 -2.74 -11.05
N SER A 34 -9.10 -2.67 -10.80
CA SER A 34 -10.11 -3.16 -11.72
C SER A 34 -11.33 -2.25 -11.73
N PHE A 35 -11.90 -2.12 -12.93
CA PHE A 35 -13.15 -1.44 -13.22
C PHE A 35 -13.70 -2.05 -14.51
N ASP A 36 -14.88 -2.66 -14.45
CA ASP A 36 -15.53 -3.23 -15.63
C ASP A 36 -16.56 -2.23 -16.20
N PRO A 37 -16.26 -1.51 -17.29
CA PRO A 37 -17.21 -0.59 -17.91
C PRO A 37 -18.44 -1.31 -18.48
N SER A 38 -18.35 -2.63 -18.69
CA SER A 38 -19.42 -3.44 -19.26
C SER A 38 -20.30 -4.10 -18.20
N PHE A 39 -19.98 -4.00 -16.90
CA PHE A 39 -20.66 -4.71 -15.81
C PHE A 39 -22.20 -4.64 -15.89
N PHE A 40 -22.76 -3.44 -15.88
CA PHE A 40 -24.21 -3.26 -15.93
C PHE A 40 -24.81 -3.72 -17.27
N SER A 41 -24.12 -3.47 -18.38
CA SER A 41 -24.60 -3.86 -19.71
C SER A 41 -24.59 -5.37 -19.91
N SER A 42 -23.61 -6.07 -19.33
CA SER A 42 -23.52 -7.53 -19.37
C SER A 42 -24.58 -8.16 -18.47
N ALA A 43 -24.79 -7.63 -17.26
CA ALA A 43 -25.88 -8.04 -16.37
C ALA A 43 -27.26 -7.85 -17.04
N TYR A 44 -27.48 -6.70 -17.67
CA TYR A 44 -28.70 -6.42 -18.43
C TYR A 44 -28.89 -7.42 -19.59
N ARG A 45 -27.84 -7.66 -20.40
CA ARG A 45 -27.90 -8.62 -21.52
C ARG A 45 -28.18 -10.04 -21.06
N GLN A 46 -27.60 -10.46 -19.93
CA GLN A 46 -27.90 -11.77 -19.35
C GLN A 46 -29.35 -11.87 -18.89
N CYS A 47 -29.91 -10.81 -18.31
CA CYS A 47 -31.32 -10.78 -17.92
C CYS A 47 -32.26 -10.86 -19.13
N ILE A 48 -32.00 -10.09 -20.19
CA ILE A 48 -32.77 -10.17 -21.45
C ILE A 48 -32.62 -11.55 -22.10
N GLY A 49 -31.41 -12.12 -22.10
CA GLY A 49 -31.14 -13.46 -22.63
C GLY A 49 -31.86 -14.59 -21.87
N ARG A 50 -32.26 -14.35 -20.61
CA ARG A 50 -33.11 -15.26 -19.82
C ARG A 50 -34.61 -15.09 -20.12
N GLY A 51 -34.99 -14.16 -20.99
CA GLY A 51 -36.37 -13.94 -21.42
C GLY A 51 -37.16 -12.94 -20.57
N HIS A 52 -36.51 -12.17 -19.70
CA HIS A 52 -37.18 -11.13 -18.91
C HIS A 52 -37.46 -9.86 -19.71
N SER A 53 -38.43 -9.06 -19.26
CA SER A 53 -38.76 -7.78 -19.88
C SER A 53 -37.73 -6.69 -19.52
N HIS A 54 -37.65 -5.63 -20.32
CA HIS A 54 -36.78 -4.48 -20.04
C HIS A 54 -36.99 -3.92 -18.63
N LYS A 55 -38.25 -3.77 -18.19
CA LYS A 55 -38.60 -3.21 -16.89
C LYS A 55 -38.08 -4.09 -15.74
N ASP A 56 -38.20 -5.40 -15.88
CA ASP A 56 -37.72 -6.36 -14.89
C ASP A 56 -36.19 -6.41 -14.87
N CYS A 57 -35.55 -6.28 -16.03
CA CYS A 57 -34.09 -6.28 -16.10
C CYS A 57 -33.47 -5.05 -15.45
N VAL A 58 -34.02 -3.85 -15.70
CA VAL A 58 -33.54 -2.61 -15.08
C VAL A 58 -33.71 -2.65 -13.55
N SER A 59 -34.83 -3.19 -13.05
CA SER A 59 -35.05 -3.30 -11.61
C SER A 59 -34.21 -4.38 -10.94
N SER A 60 -33.80 -5.42 -11.69
CA SER A 60 -32.95 -6.51 -11.20
C SER A 60 -31.45 -6.23 -11.26
N LEU A 61 -31.03 -5.08 -11.80
CA LEU A 61 -29.61 -4.77 -11.90
C LEU A 61 -28.96 -4.74 -10.50
N PRO A 62 -27.77 -5.32 -10.34
CA PRO A 62 -27.03 -5.22 -9.09
C PRO A 62 -26.73 -3.76 -8.75
N ALA A 63 -26.72 -3.41 -7.47
CA ALA A 63 -26.51 -2.03 -7.02
C ALA A 63 -25.08 -1.52 -7.26
N VAL A 64 -24.09 -2.43 -7.28
CA VAL A 64 -22.67 -2.09 -7.42
C VAL A 64 -21.90 -3.26 -8.03
N ASP A 65 -20.82 -2.95 -8.75
CA ASP A 65 -19.84 -3.94 -9.15
C ASP A 65 -19.05 -4.43 -7.93
N THR A 66 -18.88 -5.75 -7.83
CA THR A 66 -18.15 -6.39 -6.72
C THR A 66 -16.65 -6.55 -7.03
N LYS A 67 -16.24 -6.38 -8.29
CA LYS A 67 -14.84 -6.44 -8.74
C LYS A 67 -14.27 -5.04 -8.96
N LEU A 68 -14.34 -4.23 -7.91
CA LEU A 68 -13.72 -2.92 -7.89
C LEU A 68 -12.36 -2.99 -7.20
N THR A 69 -11.52 -1.99 -7.50
CA THR A 69 -10.24 -1.79 -6.83
C THR A 69 -10.43 -1.78 -5.30
N PRO A 70 -9.66 -2.57 -4.53
CA PRO A 70 -9.78 -2.62 -3.08
C PRO A 70 -9.61 -1.24 -2.45
N ALA A 71 -10.38 -0.99 -1.39
CA ALA A 71 -10.30 0.27 -0.67
C ALA A 71 -8.93 0.44 0.00
N GLY A 72 -8.46 1.69 0.09
CA GLY A 72 -7.17 2.02 0.71
C GLY A 72 -7.14 1.73 2.22
N PRO A 73 -5.94 1.75 2.84
CA PRO A 73 -5.76 1.40 4.26
C PRO A 73 -6.52 2.32 5.24
N LEU A 74 -6.84 3.55 4.81
CA LEU A 74 -7.62 4.51 5.60
C LEU A 74 -9.14 4.39 5.40
N ALA A 75 -9.61 3.60 4.43
CA ALA A 75 -11.02 3.45 4.09
C ALA A 75 -11.76 2.50 5.04
N THR A 76 -11.38 2.48 6.32
CA THR A 76 -12.04 1.69 7.35
C THR A 76 -12.90 2.59 8.24
N PRO A 77 -14.04 2.09 8.76
CA PRO A 77 -14.89 2.86 9.67
C PRO A 77 -14.14 3.33 10.93
N ALA A 78 -13.15 2.56 11.39
CA ALA A 78 -12.32 2.89 12.55
C ALA A 78 -11.50 4.18 12.36
N ASN A 79 -11.12 4.50 11.12
CA ASN A 79 -10.30 5.67 10.80
C ASN A 79 -11.13 6.90 10.37
N SER A 80 -12.47 6.76 10.30
CA SER A 80 -13.38 7.80 9.80
C SER A 80 -13.37 9.07 10.66
N ALA A 81 -13.22 8.94 11.98
CA ALA A 81 -13.17 10.08 12.90
C ALA A 81 -11.90 10.92 12.71
N GLU A 82 -10.75 10.27 12.54
CA GLU A 82 -9.46 10.93 12.31
C GLU A 82 -9.45 11.65 10.95
N MET A 83 -9.99 10.98 9.92
CA MET A 83 -10.21 11.59 8.60
C MET A 83 -11.15 12.82 8.67
N ALA A 84 -12.25 12.71 9.41
CA ALA A 84 -13.19 13.82 9.59
C ALA A 84 -12.54 14.99 10.34
N SER A 85 -11.71 14.71 11.35
CA SER A 85 -11.00 15.73 12.11
C SER A 85 -9.98 16.49 11.26
N ALA A 86 -9.26 15.79 10.38
CA ALA A 86 -8.35 16.40 9.43
C ALA A 86 -9.09 17.32 8.44
N VAL A 87 -10.23 16.85 7.90
CA VAL A 87 -11.08 17.64 7.00
C VAL A 87 -11.65 18.87 7.72
N ALA A 88 -12.09 18.73 8.97
CA ALA A 88 -12.57 19.85 9.78
C ALA A 88 -11.48 20.90 9.99
N CYS A 89 -10.26 20.48 10.36
CA CYS A 89 -9.13 21.40 10.54
C CYS A 89 -8.81 22.19 9.25
N ILE A 90 -8.82 21.53 8.08
CA ILE A 90 -8.60 22.19 6.79
C ILE A 90 -9.71 23.20 6.50
N SER A 91 -10.96 22.81 6.76
CA SER A 91 -12.14 23.66 6.53
C SER A 91 -12.14 24.89 7.43
N GLU A 92 -11.75 24.75 8.69
CA GLU A 92 -11.70 25.84 9.67
C GLU A 92 -10.54 26.80 9.43
N ASN A 93 -9.40 26.28 8.94
CA ASN A 93 -8.20 27.08 8.67
C ASN A 93 -8.10 27.56 7.22
N GLY A 94 -9.20 27.52 6.45
CA GLY A 94 -9.25 28.06 5.09
C GLY A 94 -8.29 27.39 4.10
N GLY A 95 -7.93 26.12 4.33
CA GLY A 95 -6.99 25.38 3.49
C GLY A 95 -5.52 25.47 3.94
N ASP A 96 -5.22 26.10 5.07
CA ASP A 96 -3.85 26.21 5.60
C ASP A 96 -3.39 24.88 6.24
N ILE A 97 -2.71 24.05 5.44
CA ILE A 97 -2.29 22.68 5.79
C ILE A 97 -1.28 22.67 6.94
N ASP A 98 -0.44 23.70 7.06
CA ASP A 98 0.64 23.76 8.06
C ASP A 98 0.07 23.74 9.49
N LYS A 99 -1.12 24.31 9.68
CA LYS A 99 -1.86 24.30 10.95
C LYS A 99 -2.50 22.96 11.29
N CYS A 100 -2.61 22.05 10.31
CA CYS A 100 -3.26 20.76 10.43
C CYS A 100 -2.29 19.57 10.33
N THR A 101 -0.99 19.84 10.32
CA THR A 101 0.10 18.85 10.22
C THR A 101 -0.02 17.69 11.21
N SER A 102 -0.45 17.97 12.44
CA SER A 102 -0.68 16.94 13.47
C SER A 102 -1.73 15.90 13.08
N HIS A 103 -2.79 16.30 12.37
CA HIS A 103 -3.81 15.38 11.87
C HIS A 103 -3.27 14.52 10.72
N PHE A 104 -2.43 15.09 9.85
CA PHE A 104 -1.79 14.33 8.77
C PHE A 104 -0.74 13.33 9.29
N ASP A 105 0.00 13.66 10.35
CA ASP A 105 0.93 12.74 11.03
C ASP A 105 0.21 11.58 11.73
N ALA A 106 -0.99 11.83 12.26
CA ALA A 106 -1.83 10.77 12.82
C ALA A 106 -2.33 9.83 11.72
N LEU A 107 -2.80 10.40 10.60
CA LEU A 107 -3.28 9.63 9.44
C LEU A 107 -2.18 8.82 8.77
N SER A 108 -0.96 9.35 8.65
CA SER A 108 0.18 8.62 8.06
C SER A 108 0.55 7.38 8.89
N LYS A 109 0.55 7.50 10.23
CA LYS A 109 0.76 6.39 11.16
C LYS A 109 -0.35 5.34 11.05
N LEU A 110 -1.60 5.76 10.98
CA LEU A 110 -2.76 4.87 10.85
C LEU A 110 -2.77 4.11 9.52
N ALA A 111 -2.30 4.75 8.46
CA ALA A 111 -2.17 4.13 7.15
C ALA A 111 -0.99 3.14 7.06
N GLY A 112 -0.16 3.04 8.10
CA GLY A 112 1.04 2.19 8.11
C GLY A 112 2.19 2.74 7.26
N TYR A 113 2.04 3.95 6.70
CA TYR A 113 3.11 4.69 6.04
C TYR A 113 4.00 5.31 7.12
N LYS A 114 4.77 4.48 7.83
CA LYS A 114 5.96 5.01 8.50
C LYS A 114 6.84 5.60 7.40
N GLU A 115 7.23 6.86 7.57
CA GLU A 115 8.24 7.49 6.71
C GLU A 115 9.34 6.48 6.46
N GLU A 116 9.71 6.30 5.19
CA GLU A 116 10.98 5.65 4.89
C GLU A 116 12.07 6.53 5.53
N GLU A 117 12.40 6.24 6.79
CA GLU A 117 13.67 6.63 7.37
C GLU A 117 14.68 6.17 6.33
N LYS A 118 15.31 7.13 5.63
CA LYS A 118 16.51 6.87 4.84
C LYS A 118 17.43 6.11 5.79
N LYS A 119 17.47 4.78 5.69
CA LYS A 119 18.38 3.93 6.45
C LYS A 119 19.78 4.39 6.05
N SER A 120 20.33 5.31 6.83
CA SER A 120 21.70 5.74 6.76
C SER A 120 22.55 4.49 6.83
N SER A 121 23.62 4.43 6.03
CA SER A 121 24.51 3.27 5.89
C SER A 121 24.99 2.68 7.23
N MET A 122 24.96 3.46 8.32
CA MET A 122 25.24 3.01 9.68
C MET A 122 24.20 2.04 10.28
N GLN A 123 22.91 2.17 9.95
CA GLN A 123 21.83 1.32 10.51
C GLN A 123 21.78 -0.07 9.83
N LYS A 124 22.20 -0.16 8.56
CA LYS A 124 22.45 -1.46 7.91
C LYS A 124 23.65 -2.19 8.53
N GLY A 125 24.68 -1.44 8.96
CA GLY A 125 25.86 -2.00 9.64
C GLY A 125 25.54 -2.54 11.04
N SER A 126 24.69 -1.86 11.82
CA SER A 126 24.28 -2.33 13.15
C SER A 126 23.35 -3.54 13.10
N GLU A 127 22.46 -3.64 12.10
CA GLU A 127 21.63 -4.84 11.87
C GLU A 127 22.48 -6.05 11.42
N PHE A 128 23.50 -5.85 10.59
CA PHE A 128 24.42 -6.92 10.21
C PHE A 128 25.34 -7.34 11.36
N ALA A 129 25.87 -6.39 12.14
CA ALA A 129 26.73 -6.69 13.29
C ALA A 129 25.97 -7.40 14.42
N SER A 130 24.71 -7.04 14.67
CA SER A 130 23.89 -7.69 15.70
C SER A 130 23.50 -9.12 15.31
N LYS A 131 23.21 -9.37 14.02
CA LYS A 131 22.81 -10.71 13.54
C LYS A 131 24.01 -11.62 13.25
N ALA A 132 25.15 -11.05 12.85
CA ALA A 132 26.41 -11.77 12.65
C ALA A 132 27.14 -12.02 13.98
N GLY A 133 27.05 -11.12 14.95
CA GLY A 133 27.71 -11.26 16.26
C GLY A 133 27.28 -12.53 17.01
N TRP A 134 25.98 -12.84 17.02
CA TRP A 134 25.49 -14.05 17.69
C TRP A 134 25.90 -15.35 16.98
N LYS A 135 25.91 -15.36 15.64
CA LYS A 135 26.31 -16.56 14.86
C LYS A 135 27.83 -16.76 14.82
N MET A 136 28.62 -15.69 14.84
CA MET A 136 30.08 -15.74 14.82
C MET A 136 30.71 -15.93 16.21
N LEU A 137 30.00 -15.65 17.32
CA LEU A 137 30.45 -16.00 18.66
C LEU A 137 30.15 -17.46 19.04
N ALA A 138 29.08 -18.05 18.50
CA ALA A 138 28.71 -19.43 18.81
C ALA A 138 29.74 -20.46 18.30
N LEU A 139 30.40 -20.19 17.17
CA LEU A 139 31.40 -21.08 16.57
C LEU A 139 32.69 -21.22 17.40
N PRO A 140 33.36 -20.14 17.84
CA PRO A 140 34.55 -20.25 18.68
C PRO A 140 34.24 -20.81 20.08
N VAL A 141 33.09 -20.49 20.67
CA VAL A 141 32.70 -21.04 21.98
C VAL A 141 32.40 -22.53 21.91
N ALA A 142 31.73 -23.01 20.85
CA ALA A 142 31.52 -24.44 20.63
C ALA A 142 32.83 -25.19 20.33
N TYR A 143 33.75 -24.57 19.57
CA TYR A 143 35.05 -25.15 19.26
C TYR A 143 35.96 -25.27 20.49
N VAL A 144 35.97 -24.26 21.37
CA VAL A 144 36.71 -24.30 22.63
C VAL A 144 36.07 -25.29 23.62
N GLY A 145 34.74 -25.34 23.71
CA GLY A 145 34.03 -26.30 24.56
C GLY A 145 34.28 -27.76 24.18
N LEU A 146 34.35 -28.07 22.88
CA LEU A 146 34.68 -29.42 22.39
C LEU A 146 36.16 -29.80 22.60
N LYS A 147 37.07 -28.82 22.66
CA LYS A 147 38.51 -29.07 22.89
C LYS A 147 38.83 -29.43 24.35
N PHE A 148 37.99 -29.03 25.31
CA PHE A 148 38.19 -29.31 26.74
C PHE A 148 37.47 -30.57 27.28
N ILE A 149 36.65 -31.24 26.47
CA ILE A 149 35.93 -32.46 26.89
C ILE A 149 36.74 -33.75 26.67
N LYS A 150 37.93 -33.69 26.04
CA LYS A 150 38.72 -34.89 25.70
C LYS A 150 40.11 -34.99 26.35
N ILE A 151 40.23 -34.55 27.60
CA ILE A 151 41.36 -34.95 28.45
C ILE A 151 40.81 -35.53 29.76
N LYS A 152 40.46 -36.82 29.71
CA LYS A 152 40.73 -37.78 30.78
C LYS A 152 40.81 -39.18 30.18
#